data_AF-A0A1I0ZRK8-F1
#
_entry.id   AF-A0A1I0ZRK8-F1
#
_cell.length_a   1.000
_cell.length_b   1.000
_cell.length_c   1.000
_cell.angle_alpha   90.00
_cell.angle_beta   90.00
_cell.angle_gamma   90.00
#
_symmetry.space_group_name_H-M   'P 1'
#
loop_
_entity.id
_entity.type
_entity.pdbx_description
1 polymer ?
#
loop_
_entity_poly.entity_id
_entity_poly.type
_entity_poly.pdbx_seq_one_letter_code
_entity_poly.pdbx_strand_id
1 'polypeptide(L)'
;MISLFDAYWPHILFIVSVVAGAAAAIHAAMTKEEVRAAIGWVGVIILSPIVGAALYLVAGINRIRRNVIGDRRSLLQGAERTDFASYDASDDQVVRDFGYRFRAMKTLGDRVSRHHLTTGNGIEAYDTGDAAYGAMLAAIGSAKHAVLLETYIFDRDRIGMRFVEALGAAAKRGVDVRVLIDAVGARYSVPSVLGMLRENGVTVDVFNGNVITGLRLPYANLRTHRKIMVVDGTVGFTGGMNIREGFSSEFNGDSSAVDTHFKVSGPVVADLLAIAAADWEFTTGERLESDAWAVPTPETEPGSAILMRAVSSGPDRSLETNHKTLMGAFSIARSSIKIVSPYFLPDRELITALVTAARRGVSVDIVVPSANNLTLVDLAMTAQFDQMLKNYCRIWRASGPFNHSKLMAVDGCWSYAGSSNIDPRSLRLNFEVDLEVFDRSFTEALERRIDLAISSAEEVTLHGLRSRPFLKRFIERVLWLGSPYL
;
A
#
# COMPACT_ATOMS: atom_id res chain seq x y z
N MET A 1 36.38 40.35 -0.50
CA MET A 1 35.19 39.46 -0.40
C MET A 1 34.70 39.33 1.04
N ILE A 2 35.56 39.01 2.01
CA ILE A 2 35.17 38.88 3.43
C ILE A 2 34.59 40.20 3.99
N SER A 3 35.24 41.34 3.74
CA SER A 3 34.73 42.66 4.20
C SER A 3 33.39 43.08 3.62
N LEU A 4 33.05 42.63 2.41
CA LEU A 4 31.75 42.91 1.77
C LEU A 4 30.66 42.01 2.39
N PHE A 5 30.99 40.76 2.67
CA PHE A 5 30.08 39.85 3.34
C PHE A 5 29.80 40.33 4.77
N ASP A 6 30.82 40.73 5.52
CA ASP A 6 30.66 41.24 6.89
C ASP A 6 29.82 42.54 6.93
N ALA A 7 29.94 43.40 5.92
CA ALA A 7 29.17 44.64 5.85
C ALA A 7 27.70 44.42 5.45
N TYR A 8 27.40 43.42 4.62
CA TYR A 8 26.09 43.27 3.97
C TYR A 8 25.37 41.96 4.32
N TRP A 9 25.91 41.10 5.18
CA TRP A 9 25.26 39.82 5.53
C TRP A 9 23.79 39.96 5.97
N PRO A 10 23.33 41.03 6.70
CA PRO A 10 21.92 41.14 7.08
C PRO A 10 21.03 41.42 5.87
N HIS A 11 21.50 42.22 4.91
CA HIS A 11 20.79 42.54 3.68
C HIS A 11 20.72 41.33 2.75
N ILE A 12 21.84 40.61 2.63
CA ILE A 12 21.92 39.35 1.88
C ILE A 12 20.95 38.34 2.49
N LEU A 13 20.97 38.16 3.81
CA LEU A 13 20.08 37.25 4.51
C LEU A 13 18.61 37.64 4.33
N PHE A 14 18.28 38.94 4.41
CA PHE A 14 16.93 39.44 4.16
C PHE A 14 16.45 39.14 2.73
N ILE A 15 17.27 39.44 1.71
CA ILE A 15 16.93 39.15 0.31
C ILE A 15 16.74 37.65 0.10
N VAL A 16 17.66 36.83 0.60
CA VAL A 16 17.56 35.35 0.52
C VAL A 16 16.29 34.86 1.21
N SER A 17 16.00 35.37 2.40
CA SER A 17 14.79 35.05 3.18
C SER A 17 13.50 35.38 2.41
N VAL A 18 13.40 36.59 1.86
CA VAL A 18 12.23 37.04 1.10
C VAL A 18 12.06 36.25 -0.19
N VAL A 19 13.14 36.06 -0.96
CA VAL A 19 13.08 35.32 -2.24
C VAL A 19 12.74 33.85 -2.00
N ALA A 20 13.42 33.19 -1.06
CA ALA A 20 13.16 31.79 -0.74
C ALA A 20 11.73 31.61 -0.18
N GLY A 21 11.31 32.47 0.74
CA GLY A 21 9.98 32.43 1.33
C GLY A 21 8.87 32.69 0.31
N ALA A 22 9.01 33.73 -0.51
CA ALA A 22 8.02 34.04 -1.54
C ALA A 22 7.91 32.92 -2.58
N ALA A 23 9.05 32.41 -3.08
CA ALA A 23 9.06 31.31 -4.03
C ALA A 23 8.42 30.05 -3.44
N ALA A 24 8.76 29.68 -2.20
CA ALA A 24 8.19 28.52 -1.53
C ALA A 24 6.69 28.68 -1.23
N ALA A 25 6.25 29.86 -0.78
CA ALA A 25 4.84 30.15 -0.49
C ALA A 25 4.00 30.17 -1.76
N ILE A 26 4.49 30.78 -2.85
CA ILE A 26 3.84 30.74 -4.16
C ILE A 26 3.77 29.29 -4.65
N HIS A 27 4.86 28.53 -4.55
CA HIS A 27 4.85 27.12 -4.93
C HIS A 27 3.82 26.33 -4.11
N ALA A 28 3.76 26.51 -2.78
CA ALA A 28 2.78 25.87 -1.92
C ALA A 28 1.33 26.24 -2.30
N ALA A 29 1.05 27.53 -2.52
CA ALA A 29 -0.27 28.00 -2.91
C ALA A 29 -0.71 27.48 -4.30
N MET A 30 0.23 27.33 -5.23
CA MET A 30 -0.06 26.93 -6.62
C MET A 30 -0.08 25.41 -6.83
N THR A 31 0.51 24.62 -5.94
CA THR A 31 0.67 23.16 -6.13
C THR A 31 -0.09 22.29 -5.14
N LYS A 32 -0.50 22.84 -3.99
CA LYS A 32 -1.29 22.10 -3.01
C LYS A 32 -2.77 22.12 -3.37
N GLU A 33 -3.31 20.93 -3.59
CA GLU A 33 -4.74 20.75 -3.92
C GLU A 33 -5.63 20.93 -2.68
N GLU A 34 -5.12 20.62 -1.48
CA GLU A 34 -5.85 20.87 -0.24
C GLU A 34 -5.56 22.23 0.37
N VAL A 35 -6.61 23.04 0.52
CA VAL A 35 -6.55 24.39 1.10
C VAL A 35 -5.93 24.39 2.50
N ARG A 36 -6.25 23.40 3.35
CA ARG A 36 -5.71 23.33 4.71
C ARG A 36 -4.20 23.11 4.72
N ALA A 37 -3.71 22.21 3.87
CA ALA A 37 -2.29 21.95 3.71
C ALA A 37 -1.57 23.17 3.09
N ALA A 38 -2.19 23.83 2.09
CA ALA A 38 -1.66 25.04 1.47
C ALA A 38 -1.49 26.16 2.52
N ILE A 39 -2.54 26.46 3.28
CA ILE A 39 -2.51 27.48 4.35
C ILE A 39 -1.46 27.12 5.41
N GLY A 40 -1.39 25.86 5.84
CA GLY A 40 -0.41 25.42 6.82
C GLY A 40 1.03 25.68 6.36
N TRP A 41 1.37 25.27 5.13
CA TRP A 41 2.71 25.49 4.58
C TRP A 41 3.01 26.96 4.32
N VAL A 42 2.08 27.71 3.72
CA VAL A 42 2.23 29.15 3.49
C VAL A 42 2.42 29.89 4.83
N GLY A 43 1.65 29.53 5.86
CA GLY A 43 1.80 30.09 7.20
C GLY A 43 3.17 29.82 7.82
N VAL A 44 3.65 28.58 7.79
CA VAL A 44 4.99 28.21 8.28
C VAL A 44 6.09 28.97 7.53
N ILE A 45 5.96 29.09 6.22
CA ILE A 45 6.92 29.82 5.37
C ILE A 45 6.88 31.33 5.68
N ILE A 46 5.71 31.94 5.85
CA ILE A 46 5.63 33.37 6.17
C ILE A 46 6.21 33.66 7.56
N LEU A 47 5.94 32.80 8.55
CA LEU A 47 6.44 32.97 9.92
C LEU A 47 7.95 32.70 10.04
N SER A 48 8.49 31.84 9.17
CA SER A 48 9.93 31.56 9.11
C SER A 48 10.36 31.33 7.66
N PRO A 49 10.72 32.37 6.89
CA PRO A 49 10.92 32.23 5.44
C PRO A 49 12.08 31.33 5.04
N ILE A 50 13.14 31.25 5.84
CA ILE A 50 14.28 30.36 5.57
C ILE A 50 13.98 28.94 6.04
N VAL A 51 13.69 28.77 7.34
CA VAL A 51 13.48 27.43 7.92
C VAL A 51 12.20 26.82 7.39
N GLY A 52 11.12 27.58 7.29
CA GLY A 52 9.85 27.15 6.72
C GLY A 52 9.95 26.77 5.24
N ALA A 53 10.69 27.52 4.42
CA ALA A 53 10.96 27.12 3.04
C ALA A 53 11.79 25.82 2.99
N ALA A 54 12.81 25.67 3.83
CA ALA A 54 13.59 24.44 3.91
C ALA A 54 12.73 23.22 4.32
N LEU A 55 11.89 23.38 5.35
CA LEU A 55 10.93 22.36 5.79
C LEU A 55 9.93 22.01 4.68
N TYR A 56 9.44 23.01 3.94
CA TYR A 56 8.53 22.82 2.81
C TYR A 56 9.19 22.04 1.67
N LEU A 57 10.45 22.32 1.36
CA LEU A 57 11.18 21.58 0.32
C LEU A 57 11.37 20.10 0.68
N VAL A 58 11.54 19.78 1.98
CA VAL A 58 11.76 18.40 2.45
C VAL A 58 10.47 17.62 2.68
N ALA A 59 9.43 18.26 3.25
CA ALA A 59 8.20 17.58 3.69
C ALA A 59 6.92 18.07 3.00
N GLY A 60 6.99 19.21 2.31
CA GLY A 60 5.87 19.80 1.59
C GLY A 60 5.78 19.35 0.13
N ILE A 61 6.88 19.02 -0.53
CA ILE A 61 6.86 18.55 -1.92
C ILE A 61 6.70 17.03 -1.94
N ASN A 62 5.47 16.54 -2.11
CA ASN A 62 5.12 15.12 -1.96
C ASN A 62 4.71 14.43 -3.28
N ARG A 63 5.28 14.83 -4.42
CA ARG A 63 4.92 14.28 -5.73
C ARG A 63 6.14 13.98 -6.58
N ILE A 64 6.26 12.74 -7.06
CA ILE A 64 7.24 12.38 -8.07
C ILE A 64 6.60 12.56 -9.45
N ARG A 65 7.24 13.35 -10.32
CA ARG A 65 6.94 13.34 -11.75
C ARG A 65 7.62 12.12 -12.38
N ARG A 66 7.04 10.93 -12.22
CA ARG A 66 7.44 9.74 -13.00
C ARG A 66 6.78 9.82 -14.38
N ASN A 67 7.59 9.66 -15.42
CA ASN A 67 7.12 9.34 -16.77
C ASN A 67 7.05 7.83 -17.02
N VAL A 68 7.60 7.02 -16.10
CA VAL A 68 7.61 5.56 -16.17
C VAL A 68 6.28 5.07 -15.61
N ILE A 69 5.32 4.88 -16.50
CA ILE A 69 4.18 3.99 -16.24
C ILE A 69 4.74 2.60 -16.50
N GLY A 70 4.71 1.71 -15.50
CA GLY A 70 4.77 0.28 -15.75
C GLY A 70 3.48 -0.12 -16.46
N ASP A 71 3.42 0.15 -17.77
CA ASP A 71 2.31 -0.30 -18.58
C ASP A 71 2.55 -1.79 -18.77
N ARG A 72 1.64 -2.65 -18.32
CA ARG A 72 1.70 -4.09 -18.62
C ARG A 72 2.02 -4.35 -20.09
N ARG A 73 1.57 -3.48 -21.00
CA ARG A 73 1.84 -3.56 -22.44
C ARG A 73 3.31 -3.34 -22.83
N SER A 74 4.15 -2.77 -21.98
CA SER A 74 5.59 -2.68 -22.23
C SER A 74 6.31 -4.00 -21.94
N LEU A 75 5.73 -4.87 -21.11
CA LEU A 75 6.26 -6.19 -20.82
C LEU A 75 5.73 -7.27 -21.78
N LEU A 76 4.54 -7.07 -22.35
CA LEU A 76 3.91 -8.01 -23.28
C LEU A 76 4.35 -7.78 -24.73
N GLN A 77 4.80 -8.82 -25.42
CA GLN A 77 5.21 -8.76 -26.82
C GLN A 77 4.11 -9.26 -27.77
N GLY A 78 3.83 -8.50 -28.84
CA GLY A 78 3.06 -8.97 -30.01
C GLY A 78 1.79 -9.80 -29.69
N ALA A 79 1.87 -11.11 -29.90
CA ALA A 79 0.78 -12.07 -29.72
C ALA A 79 0.32 -12.22 -28.27
N GLU A 80 1.22 -12.09 -27.29
CA GLU A 80 0.86 -12.15 -25.86
C GLU A 80 -0.13 -11.03 -25.52
N ARG A 81 0.08 -9.84 -26.09
CA ARG A 81 -0.80 -8.69 -25.85
C ARG A 81 -2.21 -8.92 -26.36
N THR A 82 -2.38 -9.61 -27.49
CA THR A 82 -3.70 -10.01 -28.00
C THR A 82 -4.33 -11.12 -27.16
N ASP A 83 -3.54 -12.08 -26.71
CA ASP A 83 -4.01 -13.17 -25.85
C ASP A 83 -4.50 -12.61 -24.52
N PHE A 84 -3.74 -11.73 -23.89
CA PHE A 84 -4.12 -11.11 -22.62
C PHE A 84 -5.36 -10.23 -22.71
N ALA A 85 -5.61 -9.58 -23.85
CA ALA A 85 -6.85 -8.82 -24.06
C ALA A 85 -8.09 -9.71 -24.11
N SER A 86 -7.95 -10.99 -24.47
CA SER A 86 -9.07 -11.95 -24.43
C SER A 86 -9.55 -12.25 -23.01
N TYR A 87 -8.71 -12.01 -22.00
CA TYR A 87 -9.06 -12.18 -20.59
C TYR A 87 -9.78 -10.96 -20.00
N ASP A 88 -9.86 -9.82 -20.70
CA ASP A 88 -10.55 -8.65 -20.18
C ASP A 88 -12.02 -8.99 -19.86
N ALA A 89 -12.44 -8.74 -18.62
CA ALA A 89 -13.80 -8.98 -18.20
C ALA A 89 -14.75 -8.10 -19.01
N SER A 90 -15.82 -8.69 -19.56
CA SER A 90 -16.85 -7.91 -20.24
C SER A 90 -17.82 -7.28 -19.23
N ASP A 91 -18.44 -6.16 -19.63
CA ASP A 91 -19.49 -5.53 -18.82
C ASP A 91 -20.67 -6.49 -18.59
N ASP A 92 -21.06 -7.26 -19.62
CA ASP A 92 -22.16 -8.22 -19.55
C ASP A 92 -21.88 -9.35 -18.56
N GLN A 93 -20.63 -9.83 -18.51
CA GLN A 93 -20.20 -10.81 -17.52
C GLN A 93 -20.32 -10.26 -16.08
N VAL A 94 -19.82 -9.06 -15.82
CA VAL A 94 -19.92 -8.45 -14.48
C VAL A 94 -21.38 -8.24 -14.08
N VAL A 95 -22.23 -7.79 -15.00
CA VAL A 95 -23.65 -7.59 -14.74
C VAL A 95 -24.35 -8.92 -14.43
N ARG A 96 -24.06 -9.97 -15.20
CA ARG A 96 -24.66 -11.29 -15.01
C ARG A 96 -24.27 -11.91 -13.66
N ASP A 97 -23.00 -11.83 -13.30
CA ASP A 97 -22.46 -12.61 -12.18
C ASP A 97 -22.58 -11.83 -10.84
N PHE A 98 -22.48 -10.49 -10.87
CA PHE A 98 -22.46 -9.64 -9.67
C PHE A 98 -23.59 -8.60 -9.62
N GLY A 99 -24.14 -8.21 -10.77
CA GLY A 99 -25.26 -7.26 -10.89
C GLY A 99 -24.86 -5.89 -11.41
N TYR A 100 -25.85 -5.12 -11.88
CA TYR A 100 -25.64 -3.87 -12.64
C TYR A 100 -24.77 -2.84 -11.93
N ARG A 101 -24.85 -2.73 -10.60
CA ARG A 101 -24.06 -1.76 -9.82
C ARG A 101 -22.54 -2.02 -9.91
N PHE A 102 -22.12 -3.27 -10.06
CA PHE A 102 -20.71 -3.64 -10.13
C PHE A 102 -20.08 -3.35 -11.50
N ARG A 103 -20.90 -3.19 -12.55
CA ARG A 103 -20.44 -2.62 -13.82
C ARG A 103 -19.86 -1.22 -13.64
N ALA A 104 -20.49 -0.40 -12.80
CA ALA A 104 -19.98 0.93 -12.46
C ALA A 104 -18.63 0.84 -11.73
N MET A 105 -18.47 -0.17 -10.85
CA MET A 105 -17.21 -0.42 -10.15
C MET A 105 -16.09 -0.84 -11.11
N LYS A 106 -16.37 -1.79 -12.01
CA LYS A 106 -15.44 -2.16 -13.09
C LYS A 106 -15.03 -0.92 -13.90
N THR A 107 -16.01 -0.14 -14.36
CA THR A 107 -15.77 1.05 -15.21
C THR A 107 -14.92 2.11 -14.51
N LEU A 108 -15.22 2.41 -13.24
CA LEU A 108 -14.42 3.32 -12.42
C LEU A 108 -12.99 2.80 -12.31
N GLY A 109 -12.91 1.53 -11.96
CA GLY A 109 -11.69 0.80 -11.76
C GLY A 109 -10.73 0.83 -12.95
N ASP A 110 -11.22 0.42 -14.13
CA ASP A 110 -10.46 0.41 -15.38
C ASP A 110 -9.86 1.80 -15.71
N ARG A 111 -10.52 2.87 -15.25
CA ARG A 111 -10.07 4.26 -15.46
C ARG A 111 -9.06 4.73 -14.43
N VAL A 112 -9.16 4.28 -13.17
CA VAL A 112 -8.30 4.76 -12.08
C VAL A 112 -7.05 3.92 -11.88
N SER A 113 -7.14 2.59 -12.02
CA SER A 113 -6.00 1.67 -11.87
C SER A 113 -5.13 1.63 -13.13
N ARG A 114 -5.72 1.89 -14.30
CA ARG A 114 -5.12 1.72 -15.62
C ARG A 114 -4.74 0.26 -15.96
N HIS A 115 -5.14 -0.70 -15.13
CA HIS A 115 -5.19 -2.13 -15.43
C HIS A 115 -6.64 -2.54 -15.61
N HIS A 116 -6.93 -3.29 -16.67
CA HIS A 116 -8.26 -3.84 -16.90
C HIS A 116 -8.57 -4.92 -15.87
N LEU A 117 -9.83 -4.98 -15.44
CA LEU A 117 -10.31 -6.15 -14.70
C LEU A 117 -10.26 -7.38 -15.62
N THR A 118 -9.58 -8.44 -15.19
CA THR A 118 -9.38 -9.66 -16.01
C THR A 118 -10.06 -10.87 -15.39
N THR A 119 -10.43 -11.82 -16.22
CA THR A 119 -10.89 -13.19 -15.89
C THR A 119 -9.70 -14.14 -15.89
N GLY A 120 -9.90 -15.45 -15.66
CA GLY A 120 -8.78 -16.39 -15.76
C GLY A 120 -7.86 -16.42 -14.53
N ASN A 121 -8.23 -15.76 -13.43
CA ASN A 121 -7.34 -15.60 -12.29
C ASN A 121 -7.57 -16.69 -11.23
N GLY A 122 -6.53 -17.02 -10.48
CA GLY A 122 -6.61 -17.83 -9.26
C GLY A 122 -6.10 -17.04 -8.06
N ILE A 123 -6.71 -17.26 -6.89
CA ILE A 123 -6.28 -16.68 -5.62
C ILE A 123 -6.36 -17.69 -4.48
N GLU A 124 -5.31 -17.72 -3.68
CA GLU A 124 -5.21 -18.49 -2.45
C GLU A 124 -4.74 -17.56 -1.33
N ALA A 125 -5.43 -17.57 -0.19
CA ALA A 125 -5.12 -16.68 0.94
C ALA A 125 -4.44 -17.45 2.08
N TYR A 126 -3.30 -16.92 2.54
CA TYR A 126 -2.54 -17.40 3.69
C TYR A 126 -2.73 -16.47 4.88
N ASP A 127 -3.05 -17.07 6.04
CA ASP A 127 -3.37 -16.35 7.28
C ASP A 127 -2.21 -16.29 8.27
N THR A 128 -1.15 -17.05 8.00
CA THR A 128 0.01 -17.15 8.87
C THR A 128 1.28 -16.93 8.07
N GLY A 129 2.28 -16.34 8.71
CA GLY A 129 3.60 -16.18 8.09
C GLY A 129 4.17 -17.53 7.68
N ASP A 130 4.04 -18.57 8.50
CA ASP A 130 4.61 -19.89 8.20
C ASP A 130 4.05 -20.50 6.90
N ALA A 131 2.74 -20.40 6.67
CA ALA A 131 2.12 -20.88 5.45
C ALA A 131 2.52 -20.02 4.23
N ALA A 132 2.47 -18.69 4.37
CA ALA A 132 2.84 -17.77 3.31
C ALA A 132 4.31 -17.92 2.90
N TYR A 133 5.23 -17.87 3.88
CA TYR A 133 6.67 -18.02 3.66
C TYR A 133 7.00 -19.40 3.09
N GLY A 134 6.37 -20.47 3.57
CA GLY A 134 6.54 -21.81 3.02
C GLY A 134 6.19 -21.86 1.53
N ALA A 135 5.04 -21.29 1.14
CA ALA A 135 4.62 -21.21 -0.26
C ALA A 135 5.56 -20.35 -1.12
N MET A 136 6.01 -19.20 -0.58
CA MET A 136 6.95 -18.32 -1.28
C MET A 136 8.32 -18.99 -1.49
N LEU A 137 8.87 -19.62 -0.45
CA LEU A 137 10.14 -20.34 -0.51
C LEU A 137 10.07 -21.53 -1.48
N ALA A 138 8.94 -22.26 -1.50
CA ALA A 138 8.71 -23.33 -2.46
C ALA A 138 8.71 -22.80 -3.90
N ALA A 139 8.05 -21.66 -4.16
CA ALA A 139 8.03 -21.03 -5.47
C ALA A 139 9.44 -20.60 -5.93
N ILE A 140 10.23 -19.97 -5.05
CA ILE A 140 11.64 -19.63 -5.33
C ILE A 140 12.48 -20.90 -5.60
N GLY A 141 12.22 -21.97 -4.85
CA GLY A 141 12.87 -23.26 -5.03
C GLY A 141 12.59 -23.88 -6.40
N SER A 142 11.38 -23.72 -6.93
CA SER A 142 10.97 -24.23 -8.25
C SER A 142 11.25 -23.30 -9.43
N ALA A 143 11.68 -22.05 -9.17
CA ALA A 143 11.91 -21.04 -10.20
C ALA A 143 12.92 -21.52 -11.26
N LYS A 144 12.60 -21.26 -12.52
CA LYS A 144 13.39 -21.68 -13.71
C LYS A 144 13.99 -20.51 -14.48
N HIS A 145 13.33 -19.35 -14.49
CA HIS A 145 13.67 -18.23 -15.35
C HIS A 145 14.00 -16.99 -14.53
N ALA A 146 13.07 -16.53 -13.69
CA ALA A 146 13.26 -15.28 -12.95
C ALA A 146 12.47 -15.21 -11.64
N VAL A 147 13.01 -14.44 -10.68
CA VAL A 147 12.35 -14.07 -9.43
C VAL A 147 12.53 -12.57 -9.20
N LEU A 148 11.43 -11.83 -9.18
CA LEU A 148 11.40 -10.43 -8.74
C LEU A 148 10.71 -10.34 -7.39
N LEU A 149 11.43 -9.85 -6.38
CA LEU A 149 10.90 -9.63 -5.04
C LEU A 149 11.03 -8.14 -4.67
N GLU A 150 9.90 -7.49 -4.41
CA GLU A 150 9.82 -6.17 -3.81
C GLU A 150 9.16 -6.28 -2.43
N THR A 151 9.78 -5.69 -1.41
CA THR A 151 9.20 -5.67 -0.06
C THR A 151 9.58 -4.40 0.71
N TYR A 152 8.71 -4.00 1.63
CA TYR A 152 9.02 -2.94 2.59
C TYR A 152 10.10 -3.40 3.57
N ILE A 153 9.79 -4.37 4.45
CA ILE A 153 10.76 -4.91 5.42
C ILE A 153 11.21 -6.31 4.99
N PHE A 154 12.53 -6.50 5.02
CA PHE A 154 13.20 -7.79 4.92
C PHE A 154 14.23 -7.84 6.05
N ASP A 155 13.88 -8.52 7.14
CA ASP A 155 14.72 -8.59 8.32
C ASP A 155 15.86 -9.60 8.16
N ARG A 156 16.98 -9.33 8.82
CA ARG A 156 18.11 -10.26 8.95
C ARG A 156 17.88 -11.18 10.17
N ASP A 157 16.81 -11.94 10.12
CA ASP A 157 16.40 -12.89 11.16
C ASP A 157 16.33 -14.32 10.61
N ARG A 158 15.81 -15.27 11.40
CA ARG A 158 15.76 -16.69 11.01
C ARG A 158 14.90 -16.93 9.77
N ILE A 159 13.80 -16.20 9.59
CA ILE A 159 12.96 -16.28 8.40
C ILE A 159 13.67 -15.62 7.22
N GLY A 160 14.22 -14.43 7.42
CA GLY A 160 14.95 -13.72 6.38
C GLY A 160 16.13 -14.52 5.84
N MET A 161 16.86 -15.22 6.69
CA MET A 161 17.97 -16.07 6.25
C MET A 161 17.51 -17.24 5.36
N ARG A 162 16.32 -17.82 5.60
CA ARG A 162 15.75 -18.83 4.68
C ARG A 162 15.49 -18.26 3.29
N PHE A 163 15.00 -17.02 3.21
CA PHE A 163 14.83 -16.33 1.93
C PHE A 163 16.17 -16.04 1.26
N VAL A 164 17.17 -15.56 2.00
CA VAL A 164 18.53 -15.32 1.46
C VAL A 164 19.11 -16.60 0.86
N GLU A 165 19.01 -17.72 1.58
CA GLU A 165 19.50 -19.02 1.10
C GLU A 165 18.74 -19.49 -0.15
N ALA A 166 17.42 -19.40 -0.16
CA ALA A 166 16.59 -19.81 -1.29
C ALA A 166 16.85 -18.96 -2.55
N LEU A 167 16.92 -17.64 -2.40
CA LEU A 167 17.20 -16.69 -3.49
C LEU A 167 18.62 -16.89 -4.02
N GLY A 168 19.61 -17.07 -3.14
CA GLY A 168 20.98 -17.38 -3.51
C GLY A 168 21.10 -18.71 -4.24
N ALA A 169 20.35 -19.73 -3.81
CA ALA A 169 20.29 -21.01 -4.50
C ALA A 169 19.66 -20.87 -5.90
N ALA A 170 18.62 -20.06 -6.06
CA ALA A 170 18.03 -19.77 -7.37
C ALA A 170 19.01 -19.06 -8.30
N ALA A 171 19.70 -18.02 -7.82
CA ALA A 171 20.72 -17.31 -8.58
C ALA A 171 21.85 -18.26 -9.05
N LYS A 172 22.31 -19.17 -8.18
CA LYS A 172 23.33 -20.19 -8.52
C LYS A 172 22.86 -21.19 -9.57
N ARG A 173 21.55 -21.44 -9.70
CA ARG A 173 20.97 -22.26 -10.78
C ARG A 173 20.87 -21.52 -12.12
N GLY A 174 21.17 -20.21 -12.15
CA GLY A 174 21.05 -19.37 -13.33
C GLY A 174 19.70 -18.65 -13.48
N VAL A 175 18.87 -18.63 -12.42
CA VAL A 175 17.62 -17.85 -12.38
C VAL A 175 17.96 -16.37 -12.23
N ASP A 176 17.32 -15.51 -13.01
CA ASP A 176 17.45 -14.05 -12.88
C ASP A 176 16.73 -13.57 -11.63
N VAL A 177 17.49 -13.32 -10.54
CA VAL A 177 16.92 -12.86 -9.28
C VAL A 177 17.13 -11.35 -9.12
N ARG A 178 16.06 -10.63 -8.79
CA ARG A 178 16.07 -9.19 -8.47
C ARG A 178 15.32 -8.96 -7.15
N VAL A 179 15.98 -8.27 -6.22
CA VAL A 179 15.38 -7.96 -4.90
C VAL A 179 15.43 -6.46 -4.65
N LEU A 180 14.27 -5.86 -4.42
CA LEU A 180 14.11 -4.45 -4.09
C LEU A 180 13.57 -4.30 -2.67
N ILE A 181 14.30 -3.58 -1.82
CA ILE A 181 13.91 -3.34 -0.42
C ILE A 181 13.78 -1.84 -0.19
N ASP A 182 12.76 -1.40 0.56
CA ASP A 182 12.62 0.01 0.92
C ASP A 182 13.79 0.52 1.80
N ALA A 183 14.25 1.76 1.57
CA ALA A 183 15.36 2.35 2.30
C ALA A 183 15.17 2.47 3.82
N VAL A 184 13.95 2.68 4.31
CA VAL A 184 13.66 2.68 5.74
C VAL A 184 13.44 1.27 6.24
N GLY A 185 12.71 0.45 5.47
CA GLY A 185 12.51 -0.95 5.78
C GLY A 185 13.81 -1.73 5.99
N ALA A 186 14.81 -1.50 5.13
CA ALA A 186 16.15 -2.10 5.22
C ALA A 186 16.93 -1.76 6.51
N ARG A 187 16.50 -0.73 7.26
CA ARG A 187 17.13 -0.26 8.50
C ARG A 187 16.50 -0.86 9.77
N TYR A 188 15.42 -1.63 9.64
CA TYR A 188 14.84 -2.35 10.79
C TYR A 188 15.76 -3.45 11.33
N SER A 189 16.68 -3.94 10.50
CA SER A 189 17.73 -4.88 10.88
C SER A 189 19.11 -4.22 10.81
N VAL A 190 19.90 -4.37 11.88
CA VAL A 190 21.29 -3.87 11.96
C VAL A 190 22.21 -5.04 12.35
N PRO A 191 23.08 -5.53 11.45
CA PRO A 191 23.28 -5.07 10.07
C PRO A 191 22.10 -5.44 9.17
N SER A 192 21.90 -4.67 8.09
CA SER A 192 20.86 -4.94 7.09
C SER A 192 21.09 -6.27 6.37
N VAL A 193 20.03 -6.90 5.86
CA VAL A 193 20.07 -8.15 5.09
C VAL A 193 20.76 -8.00 3.72
N LEU A 194 20.87 -6.78 3.21
CA LEU A 194 21.42 -6.45 1.89
C LEU A 194 22.80 -7.07 1.63
N GLY A 195 23.68 -7.06 2.64
CA GLY A 195 25.02 -7.66 2.53
C GLY A 195 24.95 -9.16 2.25
N MET A 196 24.10 -9.87 3.00
CA MET A 196 23.92 -11.33 2.87
C MET A 196 23.37 -11.72 1.50
N LEU A 197 22.45 -10.92 0.95
CA LEU A 197 21.91 -11.14 -0.40
C LEU A 197 23.02 -11.01 -1.46
N ARG A 198 23.83 -9.95 -1.40
CA ARG A 198 24.94 -9.73 -2.33
C ARG A 198 26.00 -10.82 -2.25
N GLU A 199 26.37 -11.22 -1.04
CA GLU A 199 27.32 -12.31 -0.79
C GLU A 199 26.84 -13.65 -1.37
N ASN A 200 25.52 -13.84 -1.50
CA ASN A 200 24.93 -15.03 -2.11
C ASN A 200 24.66 -14.90 -3.62
N GLY A 201 25.18 -13.85 -4.26
CA GLY A 201 25.04 -13.63 -5.71
C GLY A 201 23.68 -13.08 -6.14
N VAL A 202 22.87 -12.58 -5.21
CA VAL A 202 21.57 -11.97 -5.52
C VAL A 202 21.75 -10.51 -5.89
N THR A 203 21.21 -10.10 -7.04
CA THR A 203 21.14 -8.69 -7.44
C THR A 203 20.10 -7.97 -6.61
N VAL A 204 20.54 -7.03 -5.77
CA VAL A 204 19.70 -6.33 -4.79
C VAL A 204 19.99 -4.83 -4.75
N ASP A 205 18.93 -4.02 -4.70
CA ASP A 205 19.01 -2.58 -4.53
C ASP A 205 17.96 -2.06 -3.53
N VAL A 206 18.06 -0.77 -3.20
CA VAL A 206 17.29 -0.09 -2.17
C VAL A 206 16.42 0.99 -2.80
N PHE A 207 15.11 0.79 -2.74
CA PHE A 207 14.15 1.78 -3.22
C PHE A 207 14.32 3.08 -2.44
N ASN A 208 14.57 4.17 -3.17
CA ASN A 208 14.81 5.49 -2.62
C ASN A 208 16.02 5.57 -1.66
N GLY A 209 17.07 4.75 -1.87
CA GLY A 209 18.27 4.71 -1.02
C GLY A 209 19.17 5.96 -1.05
N ASN A 210 19.16 6.72 -2.15
CA ASN A 210 20.05 7.88 -2.37
C ASN A 210 19.53 9.21 -1.78
N VAL A 211 18.91 9.17 -0.60
CA VAL A 211 18.31 10.37 0.04
C VAL A 211 19.35 11.46 0.38
N ILE A 212 20.61 11.06 0.60
CA ILE A 212 21.67 11.95 1.10
C ILE A 212 22.53 12.54 -0.05
N THR A 213 22.44 12.01 -1.27
CA THR A 213 23.27 12.43 -2.42
C THR A 213 22.46 13.29 -3.41
N GLY A 214 22.37 14.60 -3.16
CA GLY A 214 21.92 15.64 -4.11
C GLY A 214 20.46 15.58 -4.60
N LEU A 215 19.82 16.73 -4.84
CA LEU A 215 18.53 17.00 -5.56
C LEU A 215 17.28 16.10 -5.31
N ARG A 216 17.37 15.00 -4.54
CA ARG A 216 16.32 14.00 -4.23
C ARG A 216 15.81 14.12 -2.79
N LEU A 217 16.29 15.10 -2.01
CA LEU A 217 15.76 15.43 -0.67
C LEU A 217 14.22 15.57 -0.63
N PRO A 218 13.53 16.14 -1.64
CA PRO A 218 12.06 16.22 -1.65
C PRO A 218 11.37 14.85 -1.65
N TYR A 219 12.04 13.79 -2.10
CA TYR A 219 11.49 12.44 -2.17
C TYR A 219 11.82 11.61 -0.93
N ALA A 220 12.55 12.18 0.04
CA ALA A 220 13.01 11.49 1.24
C ALA A 220 11.89 10.81 2.03
N ASN A 221 10.66 11.30 1.94
CA ASN A 221 9.51 10.78 2.68
C ASN A 221 8.75 9.66 1.96
N LEU A 222 9.06 9.41 0.69
CA LEU A 222 8.35 8.44 -0.13
C LEU A 222 8.94 7.05 0.09
N ARG A 223 8.07 6.05 0.18
CA ARG A 223 8.41 4.68 0.54
C ARG A 223 7.70 3.72 -0.39
N THR A 224 8.37 2.65 -0.77
CA THR A 224 7.62 1.50 -1.27
C THR A 224 7.12 0.71 -0.08
N HIS A 225 5.80 0.59 0.03
CA HIS A 225 5.15 -0.25 1.00
C HIS A 225 4.53 -1.49 0.33
N ARG A 226 4.86 -1.73 -0.94
CA ARG A 226 4.45 -2.90 -1.69
C ARG A 226 5.16 -4.15 -1.17
N LYS A 227 4.46 -5.28 -1.22
CA LYS A 227 5.03 -6.61 -1.03
C LYS A 227 4.61 -7.43 -2.24
N ILE A 228 5.51 -7.60 -3.19
CA ILE A 228 5.27 -8.29 -4.45
C ILE A 228 6.38 -9.31 -4.62
N MET A 229 6.03 -10.55 -4.92
CA MET A 229 6.98 -11.53 -5.44
C MET A 229 6.40 -12.14 -6.70
N VAL A 230 7.12 -12.08 -7.81
CA VAL A 230 6.75 -12.75 -9.06
C VAL A 230 7.80 -13.78 -9.40
N VAL A 231 7.35 -15.00 -9.73
CA VAL A 231 8.19 -16.12 -10.11
C VAL A 231 7.82 -16.56 -11.53
N ASP A 232 8.80 -16.57 -12.42
CA ASP A 232 8.71 -17.01 -13.81
C ASP A 232 7.56 -16.39 -14.62
N GLY A 233 7.07 -15.21 -14.22
CA GLY A 233 5.91 -14.56 -14.83
C GLY A 233 4.57 -15.33 -14.67
N THR A 234 4.54 -16.43 -13.92
CA THR A 234 3.39 -17.34 -13.82
C THR A 234 2.69 -17.32 -12.46
N VAL A 235 3.45 -17.07 -11.39
CA VAL A 235 2.93 -17.03 -10.01
C VAL A 235 3.32 -15.71 -9.37
N GLY A 236 2.33 -15.06 -8.76
CA GLY A 236 2.50 -13.84 -7.98
C GLY A 236 2.19 -14.07 -6.50
N PHE A 237 2.84 -13.32 -5.63
CA PHE A 237 2.50 -13.20 -4.22
C PHE A 237 2.38 -11.73 -3.84
N THR A 238 1.33 -11.38 -3.10
CA THR A 238 1.17 -10.02 -2.55
C THR A 238 0.28 -9.99 -1.32
N GLY A 239 0.31 -8.92 -0.54
CA GLY A 239 -0.50 -8.78 0.69
C GLY A 239 0.13 -7.84 1.71
N GLY A 240 -0.19 -8.05 2.99
CA GLY A 240 0.29 -7.18 4.07
C GLY A 240 1.61 -7.62 4.72
N MET A 241 1.96 -8.91 4.62
CA MET A 241 3.12 -9.50 5.31
C MET A 241 4.46 -8.94 4.82
N ASN A 242 5.29 -8.51 5.78
CA ASN A 242 6.72 -8.28 5.56
C ASN A 242 7.51 -9.56 5.79
N ILE A 243 8.75 -9.66 5.29
CA ILE A 243 9.62 -10.82 5.55
C ILE A 243 10.30 -10.63 6.91
N ARG A 244 9.72 -11.24 7.94
CA ARG A 244 10.23 -11.22 9.32
C ARG A 244 9.68 -12.36 10.18
N GLU A 245 10.45 -12.76 11.18
CA GLU A 245 10.09 -13.83 12.11
C GLU A 245 8.87 -13.49 12.97
N GLY A 246 8.54 -12.20 13.16
CA GLY A 246 7.39 -11.76 13.95
C GLY A 246 6.02 -12.26 13.47
N PHE A 247 5.90 -12.73 12.22
CA PHE A 247 4.69 -13.38 11.68
C PHE A 247 4.74 -14.91 11.72
N SER A 248 5.85 -15.49 12.19
CA SER A 248 6.09 -16.93 12.25
C SER A 248 5.74 -17.47 13.62
N SER A 249 4.80 -18.42 13.66
CA SER A 249 4.43 -19.13 14.88
C SER A 249 5.52 -20.12 15.30
N GLU A 250 6.33 -20.60 14.36
CA GLU A 250 7.54 -21.40 14.65
C GLU A 250 8.47 -20.70 15.65
N PHE A 251 8.60 -19.37 15.54
CA PHE A 251 9.52 -18.59 16.37
C PHE A 251 8.86 -17.74 17.46
N ASN A 252 7.59 -17.37 17.30
CA ASN A 252 6.87 -16.48 18.22
C ASN A 252 5.63 -17.12 18.87
N GLY A 253 5.28 -18.38 18.55
CA GLY A 253 4.11 -19.06 19.10
C GLY A 253 2.83 -18.23 18.96
N ASP A 254 2.00 -18.22 20.00
CA ASP A 254 0.73 -17.47 20.05
C ASP A 254 0.90 -15.94 20.03
N SER A 255 2.14 -15.44 20.18
CA SER A 255 2.44 -14.00 20.12
C SER A 255 2.76 -13.51 18.70
N SER A 256 2.81 -14.41 17.70
CA SER A 256 3.04 -14.03 16.31
C SER A 256 1.96 -13.06 15.83
N ALA A 257 2.38 -11.96 15.19
CA ALA A 257 1.47 -11.05 14.54
C ALA A 257 0.68 -11.76 13.44
N VAL A 258 -0.55 -11.34 13.22
CA VAL A 258 -1.43 -11.87 12.17
C VAL A 258 -1.43 -10.91 11.00
N ASP A 259 -1.38 -11.41 9.79
CA ASP A 259 -1.55 -10.64 8.56
C ASP A 259 -2.08 -11.60 7.48
N THR A 260 -2.47 -11.08 6.32
CA THR A 260 -2.92 -11.91 5.19
C THR A 260 -2.01 -11.69 3.99
N HIS A 261 -1.63 -12.78 3.34
CA HIS A 261 -0.88 -12.78 2.09
C HIS A 261 -1.58 -13.67 1.06
N PHE A 262 -1.42 -13.37 -0.21
CA PHE A 262 -2.13 -14.03 -1.29
C PHE A 262 -1.14 -14.59 -2.29
N LYS A 263 -1.34 -15.84 -2.71
CA LYS A 263 -0.76 -16.38 -3.92
C LYS A 263 -1.77 -16.23 -5.04
N VAL A 264 -1.33 -15.70 -6.15
CA VAL A 264 -2.15 -15.46 -7.33
C VAL A 264 -1.54 -16.08 -8.57
N SER A 265 -2.41 -16.41 -9.53
CA SER A 265 -2.06 -16.94 -10.84
C SER A 265 -3.01 -16.38 -11.90
N GLY A 266 -2.62 -16.48 -13.16
CA GLY A 266 -3.38 -15.93 -14.28
C GLY A 266 -2.97 -14.50 -14.64
N PRO A 267 -3.80 -13.77 -15.41
CA PRO A 267 -3.45 -12.46 -15.94
C PRO A 267 -2.99 -11.40 -14.93
N VAL A 268 -3.45 -11.46 -13.68
CA VAL A 268 -3.06 -10.53 -12.62
C VAL A 268 -1.54 -10.55 -12.33
N VAL A 269 -0.85 -11.66 -12.61
CA VAL A 269 0.60 -11.75 -12.40
C VAL A 269 1.36 -10.77 -13.29
N ALA A 270 0.85 -10.52 -14.50
CA ALA A 270 1.40 -9.53 -15.40
C ALA A 270 1.30 -8.10 -14.84
N ASP A 271 0.18 -7.77 -14.17
CA ASP A 271 0.00 -6.47 -13.52
C ASP A 271 1.02 -6.31 -12.37
N LEU A 272 1.18 -7.34 -11.52
CA LEU A 272 2.15 -7.32 -10.42
C LEU A 272 3.59 -7.19 -10.91
N LEU A 273 3.96 -7.92 -11.97
CA LEU A 273 5.27 -7.81 -12.59
C LEU A 273 5.51 -6.41 -13.15
N ALA A 274 4.53 -5.83 -13.86
CA ALA A 274 4.64 -4.48 -14.40
C ALA A 274 4.84 -3.41 -13.32
N ILE A 275 4.15 -3.55 -12.19
CA ILE A 275 4.30 -2.64 -11.05
C ILE A 275 5.71 -2.74 -10.46
N ALA A 276 6.16 -3.94 -10.11
CA ALA A 276 7.46 -4.15 -9.46
C ALA A 276 8.64 -3.87 -10.42
N ALA A 277 8.51 -4.20 -11.71
CA ALA A 277 9.53 -3.91 -12.72
C ALA A 277 9.72 -2.40 -12.95
N ALA A 278 8.63 -1.61 -12.88
CA ALA A 278 8.73 -0.16 -12.97
C ALA A 278 9.43 0.47 -11.75
N ASP A 279 9.22 -0.08 -10.56
CA ASP A 279 9.94 0.36 -9.36
C ASP A 279 11.42 -0.06 -9.38
N TRP A 280 11.72 -1.23 -9.97
CA TRP A 280 13.08 -1.66 -10.26
C TRP A 280 13.78 -0.68 -11.22
N GLU A 281 13.19 -0.43 -12.41
CA GLU A 281 13.74 0.51 -13.40
C GLU A 281 13.92 1.90 -12.80
N PHE A 282 12.96 2.39 -12.02
CA PHE A 282 13.07 3.69 -11.35
C PHE A 282 14.27 3.75 -10.39
N THR A 283 14.55 2.65 -9.70
CA THR A 283 15.61 2.60 -8.69
C THR A 283 16.98 2.43 -9.33
N THR A 284 17.10 1.47 -10.25
CA THR A 284 18.39 0.97 -10.76
C THR A 284 18.72 1.51 -12.15
N GLY A 285 17.72 1.94 -12.93
CA GLY A 285 17.84 2.23 -14.34
C GLY A 285 17.87 1.00 -15.26
N GLU A 286 17.79 -0.21 -14.69
CA GLU A 286 17.73 -1.46 -15.45
C GLU A 286 16.29 -1.74 -15.89
N ARG A 287 16.10 -1.99 -17.18
CA ARG A 287 14.83 -2.53 -17.70
C ARG A 287 14.89 -4.05 -17.78
N LEU A 288 13.84 -4.69 -17.28
CA LEU A 288 13.71 -6.15 -17.29
C LEU A 288 13.13 -6.63 -18.63
N GLU A 289 13.93 -6.55 -19.69
CA GLU A 289 13.52 -6.83 -21.08
C GLU A 289 14.01 -8.20 -21.63
N SER A 290 14.78 -8.98 -20.84
CA SER A 290 15.24 -10.30 -21.28
C SER A 290 14.10 -11.33 -21.31
N ASP A 291 14.27 -12.41 -22.10
CA ASP A 291 13.31 -13.51 -22.20
C ASP A 291 12.99 -14.17 -20.84
N ALA A 292 13.88 -14.04 -19.86
CA ALA A 292 13.65 -14.53 -18.50
C ALA A 292 12.47 -13.81 -17.79
N TRP A 293 12.16 -12.58 -18.20
CA TRP A 293 11.08 -11.75 -17.67
C TRP A 293 9.80 -11.78 -18.52
N ALA A 294 9.75 -12.62 -19.55
CA ALA A 294 8.55 -12.80 -20.36
C ALA A 294 7.38 -13.30 -19.50
N VAL A 295 6.18 -12.83 -19.80
CA VAL A 295 4.94 -13.29 -19.14
C VAL A 295 4.27 -14.29 -20.06
N PRO A 296 4.26 -15.60 -19.74
CA PRO A 296 3.61 -16.58 -20.58
C PRO A 296 2.09 -16.38 -20.61
N THR A 297 1.46 -16.79 -21.71
CA THR A 297 0.00 -16.86 -21.78
C THR A 297 -0.51 -17.77 -20.65
N PRO A 298 -1.52 -17.33 -19.87
CA PRO A 298 -2.06 -18.13 -18.78
C PRO A 298 -2.57 -19.49 -19.25
N GLU A 299 -2.39 -20.52 -18.43
CA GLU A 299 -2.95 -21.86 -18.68
C GLU A 299 -4.47 -21.94 -18.47
N THR A 300 -5.06 -20.91 -17.86
CA THR A 300 -6.49 -20.82 -17.57
C THR A 300 -7.29 -20.38 -18.79
N GLU A 301 -8.58 -20.74 -18.86
CA GLU A 301 -9.42 -20.28 -19.97
C GLU A 301 -9.96 -18.86 -19.73
N PRO A 302 -9.95 -17.98 -20.76
CA PRO A 302 -10.64 -16.70 -20.70
C PRO A 302 -12.11 -16.85 -20.33
N GLY A 303 -12.62 -15.93 -19.51
CA GLY A 303 -14.00 -15.98 -19.02
C GLY A 303 -14.21 -16.83 -17.78
N SER A 304 -13.19 -17.55 -17.29
CA SER A 304 -13.30 -18.32 -16.04
C SER A 304 -13.58 -17.43 -14.82
N ALA A 305 -14.13 -18.05 -13.77
CA ALA A 305 -14.53 -17.38 -12.55
C ALA A 305 -13.32 -16.78 -11.79
N ILE A 306 -13.58 -15.80 -10.92
CA ILE A 306 -12.62 -14.91 -10.26
C ILE A 306 -12.08 -13.82 -11.18
N LEU A 307 -12.71 -12.66 -11.10
CA LEU A 307 -12.28 -11.47 -11.81
C LEU A 307 -11.35 -10.66 -10.91
N MET A 308 -10.19 -10.26 -11.42
CA MET A 308 -9.16 -9.62 -10.61
C MET A 308 -8.32 -8.61 -11.39
N ARG A 309 -7.78 -7.63 -10.67
CA ARG A 309 -6.66 -6.80 -11.12
C ARG A 309 -5.79 -6.38 -9.94
N ALA A 310 -4.53 -6.04 -10.24
CA ALA A 310 -3.69 -5.34 -9.27
C ALA A 310 -3.91 -3.81 -9.38
N VAL A 311 -4.22 -3.19 -8.26
CA VAL A 311 -4.44 -1.75 -8.12
C VAL A 311 -3.22 -1.14 -7.46
N SER A 312 -2.41 -0.43 -8.25
CA SER A 312 -1.28 0.33 -7.72
C SER A 312 -1.74 1.73 -7.30
N SER A 313 -1.25 2.21 -6.17
CA SER A 313 -1.36 3.61 -5.76
C SER A 313 -0.02 4.16 -5.32
N GLY A 314 0.15 5.48 -5.41
CA GLY A 314 1.37 6.14 -4.97
C GLY A 314 1.42 7.63 -5.32
N PRO A 315 2.46 8.34 -4.84
CA PRO A 315 2.68 9.78 -5.04
C PRO A 315 3.15 10.12 -6.46
N ASP A 316 2.53 9.52 -7.49
CA ASP A 316 2.89 9.64 -8.89
C ASP A 316 1.65 9.89 -9.79
N ARG A 317 1.49 9.15 -10.90
CA ARG A 317 0.31 9.21 -11.78
C ARG A 317 -0.87 8.39 -11.24
N SER A 318 -0.64 7.54 -10.24
CA SER A 318 -1.62 6.70 -9.55
C SER A 318 -2.06 7.32 -8.21
N LEU A 319 -1.85 8.62 -8.03
CA LEU A 319 -2.27 9.37 -6.85
C LEU A 319 -3.80 9.30 -6.71
N GLU A 320 -4.25 8.96 -5.51
CA GLU A 320 -5.67 8.72 -5.16
C GLU A 320 -6.34 7.53 -5.89
N THR A 321 -5.61 6.66 -6.59
CA THR A 321 -6.23 5.49 -7.24
C THR A 321 -6.94 4.60 -6.22
N ASN A 322 -6.28 4.29 -5.10
CA ASN A 322 -6.88 3.53 -4.01
C ASN A 322 -8.07 4.28 -3.40
N HIS A 323 -7.90 5.56 -3.05
CA HIS A 323 -8.97 6.41 -2.52
C HIS A 323 -10.24 6.42 -3.39
N LYS A 324 -10.09 6.62 -4.71
CA LYS A 324 -11.19 6.60 -5.67
C LYS A 324 -11.86 5.22 -5.76
N THR A 325 -11.07 4.15 -5.72
CA THR A 325 -11.57 2.77 -5.70
C THR A 325 -12.45 2.54 -4.47
N LEU A 326 -11.97 2.91 -3.27
CA LEU A 326 -12.74 2.80 -2.02
C LEU A 326 -14.02 3.65 -2.05
N MET A 327 -13.94 4.90 -2.53
CA MET A 327 -15.10 5.78 -2.70
C MET A 327 -16.16 5.16 -3.62
N GLY A 328 -15.74 4.52 -4.72
CA GLY A 328 -16.62 3.79 -5.62
C GLY A 328 -17.33 2.64 -4.93
N ALA A 329 -16.58 1.79 -4.24
CA ALA A 329 -17.10 0.63 -3.52
C ALA A 329 -18.13 1.04 -2.46
N PHE A 330 -17.81 2.04 -1.63
CA PHE A 330 -18.73 2.54 -0.60
C PHE A 330 -20.00 3.18 -1.18
N SER A 331 -19.89 3.80 -2.35
CA SER A 331 -21.02 4.41 -3.04
C SER A 331 -22.01 3.38 -3.58
N ILE A 332 -21.54 2.21 -4.04
CA ILE A 332 -22.38 1.16 -4.61
C ILE A 332 -22.83 0.10 -3.60
N ALA A 333 -22.30 0.10 -2.37
CA ALA A 333 -22.64 -0.86 -1.33
C ALA A 333 -24.14 -0.81 -0.97
N ARG A 334 -24.75 -1.99 -0.78
CA ARG A 334 -26.19 -2.15 -0.53
C ARG A 334 -26.55 -2.88 0.76
N SER A 335 -25.70 -3.78 1.26
CA SER A 335 -25.97 -4.62 2.42
C SER A 335 -24.88 -4.54 3.50
N SER A 336 -23.60 -4.65 3.14
CA SER A 336 -22.48 -4.72 4.07
C SER A 336 -21.21 -4.07 3.52
N ILE A 337 -20.47 -3.42 4.41
CA ILE A 337 -19.07 -3.03 4.23
C ILE A 337 -18.34 -3.53 5.49
N LYS A 338 -17.40 -4.46 5.30
CA LYS A 338 -16.56 -4.99 6.38
C LYS A 338 -15.11 -4.64 6.11
N ILE A 339 -14.43 -4.09 7.12
CA ILE A 339 -13.07 -3.58 7.00
C ILE A 339 -12.22 -4.12 8.15
N VAL A 340 -11.02 -4.60 7.85
CA VAL A 340 -9.94 -4.82 8.82
C VAL A 340 -8.78 -3.92 8.42
N SER A 341 -8.30 -3.11 9.35
CA SER A 341 -7.11 -2.29 9.12
C SER A 341 -6.37 -2.03 10.43
N PRO A 342 -5.03 -2.20 10.49
CA PRO A 342 -4.28 -1.89 11.70
C PRO A 342 -4.21 -0.40 12.00
N TYR A 343 -4.27 0.42 10.95
CA TYR A 343 -4.26 1.88 11.04
C TYR A 343 -5.42 2.43 10.22
N PHE A 344 -6.55 2.62 10.91
CA PHE A 344 -7.77 3.15 10.31
C PHE A 344 -7.90 4.63 10.63
N LEU A 345 -7.22 5.47 9.84
CA LEU A 345 -7.21 6.94 9.91
C LEU A 345 -7.75 7.58 8.60
N PRO A 346 -8.98 7.24 8.15
CA PRO A 346 -9.53 7.76 6.90
C PRO A 346 -9.63 9.29 6.90
N ASP A 347 -9.54 9.88 5.71
CA ASP A 347 -9.86 11.29 5.53
C ASP A 347 -11.38 11.55 5.61
N ARG A 348 -11.74 12.83 5.52
CA ARG A 348 -13.12 13.26 5.70
C ARG A 348 -14.03 12.71 4.60
N GLU A 349 -13.50 12.56 3.40
CA GLU A 349 -14.16 12.06 2.21
C GLU A 349 -14.58 10.60 2.41
N LEU A 350 -13.64 9.74 2.82
CA LEU A 350 -13.93 8.33 3.12
C LEU A 350 -14.87 8.18 4.33
N ILE A 351 -14.68 8.96 5.39
CA ILE A 351 -15.63 8.98 6.53
C ILE A 351 -17.03 9.33 6.05
N THR A 352 -17.16 10.34 5.20
CA THR A 352 -18.46 10.78 4.67
C THR A 352 -19.11 9.70 3.82
N ALA A 353 -18.34 9.00 2.98
CA ALA A 353 -18.85 7.90 2.16
C ALA A 353 -19.35 6.73 3.01
N LEU A 354 -18.57 6.31 4.02
CA LEU A 354 -18.95 5.23 4.96
C LEU A 354 -20.21 5.59 5.76
N VAL A 355 -20.24 6.79 6.35
CA VAL A 355 -21.39 7.29 7.10
C VAL A 355 -22.63 7.41 6.21
N THR A 356 -22.46 7.85 4.97
CA THR A 356 -23.58 7.92 4.02
C THR A 356 -24.09 6.52 3.69
N ALA A 357 -23.21 5.53 3.49
CA ALA A 357 -23.59 4.14 3.30
C ALA A 357 -24.37 3.60 4.51
N ALA A 358 -23.86 3.82 5.73
CA ALA A 358 -24.53 3.42 6.95
C ALA A 358 -25.94 4.04 7.09
N ARG A 359 -26.08 5.33 6.74
CA ARG A 359 -27.39 6.01 6.71
C ARG A 359 -28.35 5.49 5.63
N ARG A 360 -27.85 4.86 4.57
CA ARG A 360 -28.70 4.14 3.58
C ARG A 360 -29.17 2.78 4.09
N GLY A 361 -28.74 2.34 5.28
CA GLY A 361 -29.06 1.03 5.84
C GLY A 361 -28.01 -0.05 5.56
N VAL A 362 -26.84 0.31 5.02
CA VAL A 362 -25.72 -0.62 4.83
C VAL A 362 -25.08 -0.91 6.20
N SER A 363 -24.84 -2.17 6.53
CA SER A 363 -24.08 -2.55 7.72
C SER A 363 -22.61 -2.18 7.53
N VAL A 364 -22.05 -1.31 8.37
CA VAL A 364 -20.64 -0.91 8.27
C VAL A 364 -19.89 -1.35 9.52
N ASP A 365 -18.99 -2.32 9.36
CA ASP A 365 -18.19 -2.92 10.43
C ASP A 365 -16.71 -2.67 10.20
N ILE A 366 -16.06 -2.02 11.16
CA ILE A 366 -14.65 -1.68 11.10
C ILE A 366 -13.93 -2.36 12.26
N VAL A 367 -13.02 -3.26 11.94
CA VAL A 367 -12.20 -3.98 12.90
C VAL A 367 -10.81 -3.36 12.93
N VAL A 368 -10.39 -2.99 14.13
CA VAL A 368 -9.06 -2.45 14.44
C VAL A 368 -8.45 -3.27 15.58
N PRO A 369 -7.11 -3.42 15.64
CA PRO A 369 -6.49 -4.19 16.71
C PRO A 369 -6.61 -3.48 18.06
N SER A 370 -6.79 -4.22 19.16
CA SER A 370 -6.72 -3.66 20.52
C SER A 370 -5.28 -3.35 20.93
N ALA A 371 -4.34 -4.22 20.55
CA ALA A 371 -2.91 -4.04 20.73
C ALA A 371 -2.31 -3.51 19.43
N ASN A 372 -1.76 -2.30 19.45
CA ASN A 372 -1.16 -1.66 18.28
C ASN A 372 0.32 -1.40 18.52
N ASN A 373 1.17 -1.67 17.54
CA ASN A 373 2.61 -1.38 17.61
C ASN A 373 2.91 0.13 17.47
N LEU A 374 1.97 0.94 16.96
CA LEU A 374 2.09 2.39 16.82
C LEU A 374 1.11 3.14 17.73
N THR A 375 1.47 3.34 19.00
CA THR A 375 0.60 4.00 20.01
C THR A 375 0.11 5.39 19.60
N LEU A 376 0.95 6.19 18.93
CA LEU A 376 0.55 7.54 18.50
C LEU A 376 -0.56 7.49 17.44
N VAL A 377 -0.44 6.55 16.49
CA VAL A 377 -1.45 6.32 15.44
C VAL A 377 -2.74 5.79 16.07
N ASP A 378 -2.64 4.90 17.05
CA ASP A 378 -3.80 4.37 17.77
C ASP A 378 -4.61 5.46 18.50
N LEU A 379 -3.92 6.40 19.15
CA LEU A 379 -4.55 7.54 19.82
C LEU A 379 -5.23 8.49 18.82
N ALA A 380 -4.55 8.80 17.71
CA ALA A 380 -5.11 9.63 16.64
C ALA A 380 -6.34 8.97 15.98
N MET A 381 -6.27 7.66 15.73
CA MET A 381 -7.36 6.84 15.21
C MET A 381 -8.55 6.84 16.17
N THR A 382 -8.32 6.68 17.47
CA THR A 382 -9.40 6.68 18.47
C THR A 382 -10.12 8.03 18.53
N ALA A 383 -9.42 9.14 18.29
CA ALA A 383 -9.98 10.48 18.38
C ALA A 383 -11.10 10.77 17.36
N GLN A 384 -11.15 10.05 16.24
CA GLN A 384 -12.11 10.24 15.15
C GLN A 384 -13.26 9.20 15.15
N PHE A 385 -13.18 8.15 15.97
CA PHE A 385 -14.22 7.11 16.05
C PHE A 385 -15.61 7.67 16.33
N ASP A 386 -15.69 8.77 17.08
CA ASP A 386 -16.94 9.44 17.39
C ASP A 386 -17.66 10.01 16.16
N GLN A 387 -16.96 10.29 15.05
CA GLN A 387 -17.56 10.76 13.81
C GLN A 387 -18.36 9.66 13.10
N MET A 388 -17.93 8.41 13.25
CA MET A 388 -18.53 7.24 12.59
C MET A 388 -19.60 6.60 13.47
N LEU A 389 -19.32 6.41 14.76
CA LEU A 389 -20.26 5.79 15.71
C LEU A 389 -21.57 6.58 15.87
N LYS A 390 -21.52 7.91 15.76
CA LYS A 390 -22.74 8.76 15.76
C LYS A 390 -23.64 8.54 14.55
N ASN A 391 -23.15 7.82 13.53
CA ASN A 391 -23.75 7.71 12.22
C ASN A 391 -23.88 6.25 11.78
N TYR A 392 -24.18 5.35 12.72
CA TYR A 392 -24.53 3.95 12.49
C TYR A 392 -23.40 3.02 12.01
N CYS A 393 -22.17 3.50 11.86
CA CYS A 393 -21.01 2.61 11.70
C CYS A 393 -20.68 1.94 13.04
N ARG A 394 -20.18 0.70 13.00
CA ARG A 394 -19.72 -0.06 14.15
C ARG A 394 -18.20 -0.23 14.10
N ILE A 395 -17.56 -0.09 15.25
CA ILE A 395 -16.12 -0.23 15.39
C ILE A 395 -15.83 -1.27 16.46
N TRP A 396 -14.95 -2.20 16.12
CA TRP A 396 -14.61 -3.37 16.91
C TRP A 396 -13.12 -3.37 17.21
N ARG A 397 -12.76 -3.49 18.49
CA ARG A 397 -11.37 -3.65 18.95
C ARG A 397 -11.08 -5.13 19.10
N ALA A 398 -10.46 -5.73 18.09
CA ALA A 398 -10.12 -7.15 18.10
C ALA A 398 -9.01 -7.44 19.12
N SER A 399 -9.28 -8.36 20.05
CA SER A 399 -8.30 -8.86 21.02
C SER A 399 -7.34 -9.87 20.38
N GLY A 400 -6.22 -10.13 21.05
CA GLY A 400 -5.23 -11.12 20.63
C GLY A 400 -3.95 -10.48 20.08
N PRO A 401 -3.13 -11.23 19.33
CA PRO A 401 -1.92 -10.69 18.73
C PRO A 401 -2.24 -9.58 17.73
N PHE A 402 -1.25 -8.71 17.47
CA PHE A 402 -1.42 -7.59 16.55
C PHE A 402 -1.82 -8.10 15.15
N ASN A 403 -3.01 -7.70 14.70
CA ASN A 403 -3.50 -8.00 13.35
C ASN A 403 -3.17 -6.83 12.42
N HIS A 404 -2.25 -7.09 11.49
CA HIS A 404 -1.76 -6.17 10.49
C HIS A 404 -2.45 -6.35 9.12
N SER A 405 -3.50 -7.17 9.01
CA SER A 405 -4.20 -7.38 7.74
C SER A 405 -4.91 -6.13 7.24
N LYS A 406 -4.93 -5.92 5.92
CA LYS A 406 -5.69 -4.84 5.27
C LYS A 406 -6.72 -5.46 4.34
N LEU A 407 -7.92 -5.69 4.88
CA LEU A 407 -8.96 -6.47 4.22
C LEU A 407 -10.22 -5.65 4.13
N MET A 408 -10.91 -5.76 3.00
CA MET A 408 -12.22 -5.16 2.81
C MET A 408 -13.10 -6.10 2.00
N ALA A 409 -14.37 -6.19 2.41
CA ALA A 409 -15.40 -6.92 1.69
C ALA A 409 -16.68 -6.09 1.62
N VAL A 410 -17.34 -6.12 0.46
CA VAL A 410 -18.58 -5.42 0.16
C VAL A 410 -19.60 -6.39 -0.41
N ASP A 411 -20.72 -6.53 0.31
CA ASP A 411 -21.91 -7.28 -0.09
C ASP A 411 -21.64 -8.73 -0.54
N GLY A 412 -20.65 -9.40 0.04
CA GLY A 412 -20.28 -10.78 -0.33
C GLY A 412 -19.85 -10.97 -1.79
N CYS A 413 -19.55 -9.90 -2.54
CA CYS A 413 -19.27 -9.98 -3.99
C CYS A 413 -17.93 -9.37 -4.39
N TRP A 414 -17.54 -8.29 -3.72
CA TRP A 414 -16.35 -7.51 -4.05
C TRP A 414 -15.44 -7.45 -2.82
N SER A 415 -14.17 -7.73 -3.00
CA SER A 415 -13.16 -7.60 -1.97
C SER A 415 -11.95 -6.82 -2.46
N TYR A 416 -11.26 -6.21 -1.49
CA TYR A 416 -10.08 -5.40 -1.71
C TYR A 416 -9.09 -5.65 -0.60
N ALA A 417 -7.91 -6.17 -0.95
CA ALA A 417 -6.93 -6.59 0.03
C ALA A 417 -5.51 -6.49 -0.51
N GLY A 418 -4.56 -6.11 0.33
CA GLY A 418 -3.19 -5.85 -0.11
C GLY A 418 -2.32 -5.21 0.94
N SER A 419 -1.52 -4.23 0.52
CA SER A 419 -0.57 -3.53 1.39
C SER A 419 -1.13 -2.24 2.00
N SER A 420 -2.21 -1.67 1.43
CA SER A 420 -2.70 -0.34 1.79
C SER A 420 -3.45 -0.32 3.11
N ASN A 421 -2.97 0.49 4.07
CA ASN A 421 -3.81 0.89 5.19
C ASN A 421 -4.79 2.01 4.78
N ILE A 422 -5.79 2.28 5.62
CA ILE A 422 -6.72 3.38 5.41
C ILE A 422 -6.25 4.56 6.26
N ASP A 423 -5.09 5.11 5.93
CA ASP A 423 -4.47 6.26 6.60
C ASP A 423 -3.90 7.27 5.57
N PRO A 424 -3.62 8.53 5.96
CA PRO A 424 -3.17 9.56 5.02
C PRO A 424 -1.84 9.23 4.34
N ARG A 425 -0.93 8.52 5.02
CA ARG A 425 0.36 8.12 4.48
C ARG A 425 0.20 7.08 3.39
N SER A 426 -0.56 6.02 3.62
CA SER A 426 -0.82 4.95 2.66
C SER A 426 -1.60 5.46 1.44
N LEU A 427 -2.57 6.36 1.67
CA LEU A 427 -3.42 6.90 0.60
C LEU A 427 -2.73 7.96 -0.28
N ARG A 428 -1.64 8.60 0.18
CA ARG A 428 -1.04 9.75 -0.52
C ARG A 428 0.48 9.69 -0.72
N LEU A 429 1.23 9.02 0.16
CA LEU A 429 2.69 9.13 0.23
C LEU A 429 3.42 7.82 -0.05
N ASN A 430 2.88 6.69 0.40
CA ASN A 430 3.47 5.39 0.11
C ASN A 430 3.05 4.91 -1.28
N PHE A 431 3.96 4.21 -1.94
CA PHE A 431 3.60 3.31 -3.02
C PHE A 431 3.00 2.05 -2.42
N GLU A 432 1.79 1.73 -2.82
CA GLU A 432 1.02 0.58 -2.33
C GLU A 432 0.53 -0.27 -3.52
N VAL A 433 0.12 -1.49 -3.22
CA VAL A 433 -0.52 -2.41 -4.17
C VAL A 433 -1.61 -3.20 -3.45
N ASP A 434 -2.77 -3.29 -4.06
CA ASP A 434 -3.87 -4.11 -3.58
C ASP A 434 -4.49 -4.92 -4.71
N LEU A 435 -5.12 -6.03 -4.36
CA LEU A 435 -5.93 -6.84 -5.27
C LEU A 435 -7.38 -6.40 -5.15
N GLU A 436 -7.98 -6.02 -6.28
CA GLU A 436 -9.42 -5.92 -6.40
C GLU A 436 -9.94 -7.26 -6.93
N VAL A 437 -10.87 -7.89 -6.20
CA VAL A 437 -11.40 -9.22 -6.52
C VAL A 437 -12.92 -9.18 -6.58
N PHE A 438 -13.48 -9.67 -7.69
CA PHE A 438 -14.91 -9.98 -7.81
C PHE A 438 -15.05 -11.50 -7.84
N ASP A 439 -15.45 -12.04 -6.70
CA ASP A 439 -15.78 -13.46 -6.53
C ASP A 439 -16.60 -13.64 -5.25
N ARG A 440 -17.70 -14.40 -5.32
CA ARG A 440 -18.59 -14.58 -4.16
C ARG A 440 -17.97 -15.47 -3.11
N SER A 441 -17.47 -16.63 -3.50
CA SER A 441 -16.92 -17.64 -2.59
C SER A 441 -15.74 -17.10 -1.79
N PHE A 442 -14.82 -16.41 -2.46
CA PHE A 442 -13.67 -15.77 -1.86
C PHE A 442 -14.07 -14.59 -0.98
N THR A 443 -14.96 -13.70 -1.45
CA THR A 443 -15.39 -12.55 -0.66
C THR A 443 -16.15 -12.98 0.60
N GLU A 444 -17.02 -13.98 0.51
CA GLU A 444 -17.71 -14.55 1.67
C GLU A 444 -16.75 -15.25 2.63
N ALA A 445 -15.71 -15.94 2.13
CA ALA A 445 -14.67 -16.49 2.99
C ALA A 445 -13.90 -15.39 3.74
N LEU A 446 -13.63 -14.27 3.07
CA LEU A 446 -13.04 -13.09 3.70
C LEU A 446 -13.97 -12.49 4.75
N GLU A 447 -15.27 -12.32 4.45
CA GLU A 447 -16.26 -11.82 5.41
C GLU A 447 -16.35 -12.71 6.65
N ARG A 448 -16.35 -14.04 6.50
CA ARG A 448 -16.35 -14.98 7.63
C ARG A 448 -15.13 -14.82 8.52
N ARG A 449 -13.96 -14.51 7.95
CA ARG A 449 -12.75 -14.21 8.74
C ARG A 449 -12.89 -12.91 9.52
N ILE A 450 -13.47 -11.88 8.92
CA ILE A 450 -13.75 -10.62 9.61
C ILE A 450 -14.77 -10.84 10.74
N ASP A 451 -15.81 -11.63 10.50
CA ASP A 451 -16.82 -11.98 11.51
C ASP A 451 -16.22 -12.76 12.68
N LEU A 452 -15.27 -13.66 12.41
CA LEU A 452 -14.52 -14.35 13.46
C LEU A 452 -13.74 -13.35 14.32
N ALA A 453 -13.05 -12.39 13.71
CA ALA A 453 -12.35 -11.34 14.45
C ALA A 453 -13.31 -10.47 15.29
N ILE A 454 -14.51 -10.18 14.76
CA ILE A 454 -15.56 -9.45 15.48
C ILE A 454 -16.08 -10.27 16.67
N SER A 455 -16.22 -11.60 16.53
CA SER A 455 -16.80 -12.47 17.57
C SER A 455 -16.01 -12.45 18.89
N SER A 456 -14.71 -12.15 18.84
CA SER A 456 -13.83 -11.98 20.00
C SER A 456 -13.48 -10.52 20.30
N ALA A 457 -14.05 -9.56 19.57
CA ALA A 457 -13.71 -8.15 19.71
C ALA A 457 -14.56 -7.44 20.76
N GLU A 458 -14.01 -6.36 21.32
CA GLU A 458 -14.78 -5.42 22.15
C GLU A 458 -15.42 -4.35 21.25
N GLU A 459 -16.73 -4.15 21.40
CA GLU A 459 -17.44 -3.08 20.70
C GLU A 459 -17.06 -1.70 21.26
N VAL A 460 -16.65 -0.79 20.39
CA VAL A 460 -16.39 0.60 20.77
C VAL A 460 -17.71 1.38 20.79
N THR A 461 -18.19 1.73 21.98
CA THR A 461 -19.42 2.52 22.12
C THR A 461 -19.15 4.02 22.19
N LEU A 462 -20.08 4.83 21.66
CA LEU A 462 -20.00 6.29 21.77
C LEU A 462 -20.00 6.76 23.24
N HIS A 463 -20.76 6.08 24.10
CA HIS A 463 -20.78 6.34 25.54
C HIS A 463 -19.41 6.05 26.16
N GLY A 464 -18.82 4.88 25.86
CA GLY A 464 -17.49 4.50 26.33
C GLY A 464 -16.40 5.47 25.87
N LEU A 465 -16.47 5.98 24.63
CA LEU A 465 -15.51 6.99 24.18
C LEU A 465 -15.59 8.31 24.96
N ARG A 466 -16.80 8.73 25.36
CA ARG A 466 -17.06 10.01 26.02
C ARG A 466 -16.80 9.98 27.52
N SER A 467 -16.99 8.84 28.18
CA SER A 467 -16.79 8.66 29.62
C SER A 467 -15.31 8.66 30.04
N ARG A 468 -14.38 8.50 29.10
CA ARG A 468 -12.94 8.53 29.36
C ARG A 468 -12.46 9.89 29.91
N PRO A 469 -11.40 9.91 30.75
CA PRO A 469 -10.88 11.14 31.35
C PRO A 469 -10.56 12.24 30.33
N PHE A 470 -10.81 13.49 30.71
CA PHE A 470 -10.60 14.66 29.85
C PHE A 470 -9.18 14.71 29.29
N LEU A 471 -8.15 14.51 30.13
CA LEU A 471 -6.76 14.57 29.71
C LEU A 471 -6.43 13.54 28.62
N LYS A 472 -6.95 12.31 28.74
CA LYS A 472 -6.78 11.27 27.71
C LYS A 472 -7.43 11.71 26.39
N ARG A 473 -8.68 12.16 26.44
CA ARG A 473 -9.41 12.66 25.26
C ARG A 473 -8.74 13.87 24.61
N PHE A 474 -8.14 14.75 25.42
CA PHE A 474 -7.42 15.92 24.95
C PHE A 474 -6.15 15.52 24.20
N ILE A 475 -5.34 14.62 24.76
CA ILE A 475 -4.13 14.10 24.10
C ILE A 475 -4.48 13.41 22.77
N GLU A 476 -5.52 12.57 22.75
CA GLU A 476 -6.02 11.93 21.51
C GLU A 476 -6.35 12.99 20.43
N ARG A 477 -7.04 14.07 20.80
CA ARG A 477 -7.40 15.15 19.87
C ARG A 477 -6.18 15.96 19.40
N VAL A 478 -5.20 16.19 20.28
CA VAL A 478 -3.95 16.88 19.91
C VAL A 478 -3.14 16.04 18.93
N LEU A 479 -2.98 14.74 19.19
CA LEU A 479 -2.28 13.81 18.28
C LEU A 479 -3.01 13.68 16.94
N TRP A 480 -4.34 13.68 16.95
CA TRP A 480 -5.15 13.71 15.73
C TRP A 480 -4.90 14.94 14.85
N LEU A 481 -4.50 16.10 15.39
CA LEU A 481 -4.12 17.25 14.56
C LEU A 481 -2.86 16.94 13.71
N GLY A 482 -2.04 15.98 14.13
CA GLY A 482 -0.90 15.47 13.38
C GLY A 482 -1.25 14.45 12.29
N SER A 483 -2.51 14.03 12.16
CA SER A 483 -2.94 12.97 11.23
C SER A 483 -2.41 13.10 9.79
N PRO A 484 -2.32 14.29 9.17
CA PRO A 484 -1.76 14.41 7.82
C PRO A 484 -0.30 13.93 7.66
N TYR A 485 0.40 13.70 8.77
CA TYR A 485 1.79 13.28 8.85
C TYR A 485 1.97 11.91 9.53
N LEU A 486 0.89 11.31 10.04
CA LEU A 486 0.88 10.00 10.69
C LEU A 486 0.68 8.87 9.69
#